data_AF-A0A1V0AH77-F1
#
_entry.id   AF-A0A1V0AH77-F1
#
_cell.length_a   1.000
_cell.length_b   1.000
_cell.length_c   1.000
_cell.angle_alpha   90.00
_cell.angle_beta   90.00
_cell.angle_gamma   90.00
#
_symmetry.space_group_name_H-M   'P 1'
#
loop_
_entity.id
_entity.type
_entity.pdbx_description
1 polymer ?
#
loop_
_entity_poly.entity_id
_entity_poly.type
_entity_poly.pdbx_seq_one_letter_code
_entity_poly.pdbx_strand_id
1 'polypeptide(L)'
;MPQALDVLFGRAHGAAPDPFLVALSTLSMLSLLGGDQPVLCLVDDAHWADEPTLKTLAFVARRLSDEPVALVLATRPDEGHDAGLPGLRRVPLMGLDRESARTLLTRHLGERRPAAPTSRRS
;
A
#
# COMPACT_ATOMS: atom_id res chain seq x y z
N MET A 1 20.03 5.16 -13.84
CA MET A 1 19.27 3.90 -13.66
C MET A 1 19.37 3.48 -12.21
N PRO A 2 18.29 2.98 -11.59
CA PRO A 2 18.19 2.66 -10.15
C PRO A 2 19.00 1.40 -9.77
N GLN A 3 20.33 1.53 -9.76
CA GLN A 3 21.28 0.42 -9.61
C GLN A 3 21.08 -0.44 -8.36
N ALA A 4 20.62 0.14 -7.24
CA ALA A 4 20.41 -0.64 -6.01
C ALA A 4 19.25 -1.63 -6.14
N LEU A 5 18.20 -1.27 -6.88
CA LEU A 5 17.08 -2.18 -7.16
C LEU A 5 17.49 -3.30 -8.12
N ASP A 6 18.36 -3.01 -9.10
CA ASP A 6 18.86 -4.05 -9.99
C ASP A 6 19.62 -5.13 -9.22
N VAL A 7 20.46 -4.74 -8.24
CA VAL A 7 21.16 -5.71 -7.38
C VAL A 7 20.19 -6.41 -6.43
N LEU A 8 19.28 -5.67 -5.77
CA LEU A 8 18.29 -6.24 -4.85
C LEU A 8 17.40 -7.31 -5.52
N PHE A 9 16.97 -7.05 -6.76
CA PHE A 9 16.14 -7.97 -7.53
C PHE A 9 16.95 -9.04 -8.31
N GLY A 10 18.27 -9.12 -8.11
CA GLY A 10 19.14 -10.10 -8.78
C GLY A 10 19.30 -9.88 -10.29
N ARG A 11 18.96 -8.69 -10.81
CA ARG A 11 19.16 -8.29 -12.21
C ARG A 11 20.59 -7.84 -12.50
N ALA A 12 21.35 -7.48 -11.47
CA ALA A 12 22.77 -7.18 -11.53
C ALA A 12 23.53 -7.88 -10.40
N HIS A 13 24.81 -8.15 -10.61
CA HIS A 13 25.71 -8.69 -9.59
C HIS A 13 26.29 -7.57 -8.73
N GLY A 14 26.44 -7.80 -7.42
CA GLY A 14 27.02 -6.84 -6.50
C GLY A 14 26.89 -7.27 -5.04
N ALA A 15 27.48 -6.47 -4.14
CA ALA A 15 27.23 -6.62 -2.71
C ALA A 15 25.78 -6.22 -2.37
N ALA A 16 25.25 -6.75 -1.26
CA ALA A 16 23.92 -6.37 -0.78
C ALA A 16 23.82 -4.84 -0.66
N PRO A 17 22.82 -4.19 -1.30
CA PRO A 17 22.75 -2.74 -1.35
C PRO A 17 22.38 -2.16 0.01
N ASP A 18 22.89 -0.97 0.30
CA ASP A 18 22.50 -0.20 1.48
C ASP A 18 20.97 0.09 1.45
N PRO A 19 20.23 -0.12 2.56
CA PRO A 19 18.79 0.15 2.61
C PRO A 19 18.38 1.57 2.17
N PHE A 20 19.22 2.57 2.44
CA PHE A 20 19.01 3.95 1.99
C PHE A 20 19.11 4.06 0.46
N LEU A 21 20.07 3.37 -0.16
CA LEU A 21 20.22 3.35 -1.62
C LEU A 21 19.06 2.60 -2.30
N VAL A 22 18.53 1.55 -1.66
CA VAL A 22 17.29 0.90 -2.10
C VAL A 22 16.14 1.91 -2.09
N ALA A 23 15.94 2.63 -0.99
CA ALA A 23 14.86 3.60 -0.88
C ALA A 23 14.99 4.77 -1.88
N LEU A 24 16.20 5.29 -2.08
CA LEU A 24 16.48 6.33 -3.07
C LEU A 24 16.27 5.84 -4.49
N SER A 25 16.65 4.59 -4.79
CA SER A 25 16.44 3.97 -6.10
C SER A 25 14.96 3.75 -6.39
N THR A 26 14.17 3.35 -5.39
CA THR A 26 12.70 3.26 -5.48
C THR A 26 12.06 4.62 -5.75
N LEU A 27 12.47 5.65 -5.00
CA LEU A 27 12.00 7.02 -5.23
C LEU A 27 12.31 7.47 -6.66
N SER A 28 13.56 7.33 -7.11
CA SER A 28 13.97 7.73 -8.45
C SER A 28 13.22 6.97 -9.54
N MET A 29 12.96 5.67 -9.35
CA MET A 29 12.14 4.87 -10.26
C MET A 29 10.71 5.41 -10.35
N LEU A 30 10.09 5.74 -9.22
CA LEU A 30 8.75 6.29 -9.19
C LEU A 30 8.67 7.70 -9.79
N SER A 31 9.62 8.59 -9.48
CA SER A 31 9.72 9.92 -10.10
C SER A 31 9.85 9.82 -11.63
N LEU A 32 10.69 8.89 -12.12
CA LEU A 32 10.84 8.64 -13.56
C LEU A 32 9.52 8.19 -14.20
N LEU A 33 8.78 7.28 -13.55
CA LEU A 33 7.46 6.83 -14.02
C LEU A 33 6.44 7.97 -14.02
N GLY A 34 6.47 8.85 -13.01
CA GLY A 34 5.61 10.02 -12.91
C GLY A 34 5.91 11.10 -13.96
N GLY A 35 7.16 11.18 -14.43
CA GLY A 35 7.60 12.18 -15.42
C GLY A 35 6.89 12.07 -16.78
N ASP A 36 6.48 10.86 -17.17
CA ASP A 36 5.73 10.63 -18.42
C ASP A 36 4.24 10.98 -18.25
N GLN A 37 3.65 10.59 -17.12
CA GLN A 37 2.26 10.86 -16.76
C GLN A 37 2.05 10.69 -15.25
N PRO A 38 1.08 11.38 -14.63
CA PRO A 38 0.79 11.19 -13.22
C PRO A 38 0.44 9.73 -12.87
N VAL A 39 1.05 9.19 -11.81
CA VAL A 39 0.88 7.79 -11.39
C VAL A 39 0.28 7.71 -9.98
N LEU A 40 -0.67 6.78 -9.78
CA LEU A 40 -1.13 6.35 -8.47
C LEU A 40 -0.60 4.95 -8.18
N CYS A 41 0.25 4.83 -7.16
CA CYS A 41 0.70 3.56 -6.61
C CYS A 41 -0.19 3.18 -5.43
N LEU A 42 -0.88 2.04 -5.53
CA LEU A 42 -1.66 1.46 -4.44
C LEU A 42 -0.96 0.21 -3.93
N VAL A 43 -0.66 0.17 -2.64
CA VAL A 43 -0.20 -1.03 -1.93
C VAL A 43 -1.31 -1.46 -0.99
N ASP A 44 -2.00 -2.53 -1.37
CA ASP A 44 -3.01 -3.13 -0.51
C ASP A 44 -2.37 -4.05 0.52
N ASP A 45 -3.04 -4.23 1.66
CA ASP A 45 -2.58 -5.06 2.77
C ASP A 45 -1.09 -4.83 3.16
N ALA A 46 -0.63 -3.58 3.14
CA ALA A 46 0.76 -3.20 3.39
C ALA A 46 1.30 -3.69 4.76
N HIS A 47 0.40 -3.97 5.69
CA HIS A 47 0.65 -4.60 6.98
C HIS A 47 1.34 -5.98 6.91
N TRP A 48 1.26 -6.68 5.76
CA TRP A 48 2.00 -7.92 5.51
C TRP A 48 3.44 -7.72 5.05
N ALA A 49 3.83 -6.49 4.69
CA ALA A 49 5.19 -6.20 4.29
C ALA A 49 6.14 -6.29 5.49
N ASP A 50 7.39 -6.69 5.22
CA ASP A 50 8.42 -6.68 6.25
C ASP A 50 8.81 -5.24 6.64
N GLU A 51 9.44 -5.11 7.81
CA GLU A 51 9.85 -3.82 8.35
C GLU A 51 10.77 -3.01 7.41
N PRO A 52 11.77 -3.59 6.72
CA PRO A 52 12.57 -2.87 5.73
C PRO A 52 11.76 -2.32 4.56
N THR A 53 10.76 -3.06 4.07
CA THR A 53 9.87 -2.60 3.00
C THR A 53 9.01 -1.44 3.49
N LEU A 54 8.40 -1.55 4.67
CA LEU A 54 7.61 -0.47 5.27
C LEU A 54 8.44 0.82 5.47
N LYS A 55 9.67 0.69 5.98
CA LYS A 55 10.61 1.82 6.13
C LYS A 55 10.93 2.46 4.78
N THR A 56 11.12 1.65 3.74
CA THR A 56 11.36 2.12 2.37
C THR A 56 10.17 2.88 1.82
N LEU A 57 8.96 2.34 1.95
CA LEU A 57 7.72 2.98 1.51
C LEU A 57 7.46 4.29 2.27
N ALA A 58 7.69 4.31 3.58
CA ALA A 58 7.57 5.53 4.39
C ALA A 58 8.56 6.61 3.98
N PHE A 59 9.81 6.23 3.65
CA PHE A 59 10.81 7.16 3.12
C PHE A 59 10.38 7.76 1.79
N VAL A 60 9.95 6.91 0.85
CA VAL A 60 9.50 7.30 -0.48
C VAL A 60 8.30 8.24 -0.37
N ALA A 61 7.25 7.84 0.35
CA ALA A 61 6.02 8.61 0.52
C ALA A 61 6.25 10.06 0.96
N ARG A 62 7.20 10.29 1.87
CA ARG A 62 7.52 11.64 2.38
C ARG A 62 8.24 12.54 1.36
N ARG A 63 8.85 11.96 0.32
CA ARG A 63 9.60 12.68 -0.71
C ARG A 63 8.86 12.84 -2.03
N LEU A 64 7.69 12.20 -2.17
CA LEU A 64 6.86 12.32 -3.37
C LEU A 64 6.04 13.62 -3.42
N SER A 65 6.08 14.48 -2.40
CA SER A 65 5.24 15.70 -2.32
C SER A 65 5.40 16.65 -3.52
N ASP A 66 6.57 16.64 -4.17
CA ASP A 66 6.87 17.48 -5.33
C ASP A 66 6.86 16.69 -6.67
N GLU A 67 6.48 15.42 -6.63
CA GLU A 67 6.48 14.52 -7.78
C GLU A 67 5.03 14.25 -8.25
N PRO A 68 4.80 14.02 -9.55
CA PRO A 68 3.49 13.62 -10.09
C PRO A 68 3.16 12.15 -9.75
N VAL A 69 3.40 11.73 -8.51
CA VAL A 69 3.17 10.37 -8.02
C VAL A 69 2.44 10.42 -6.69
N ALA A 70 1.28 9.76 -6.63
CA ALA A 70 0.55 9.52 -5.39
C ALA A 70 0.83 8.10 -4.90
N LEU A 71 1.07 7.93 -3.60
CA LEU A 71 1.21 6.61 -2.96
C LEU A 71 0.12 6.43 -1.90
N VAL A 72 -0.66 5.36 -2.03
CA VAL A 72 -1.69 4.96 -1.07
C VAL A 72 -1.33 3.60 -0.51
N LEU A 73 -1.28 3.50 0.82
CA LEU A 73 -0.96 2.29 1.56
C LEU A 73 -2.19 1.91 2.40
N ALA A 74 -2.78 0.75 2.14
CA ALA A 74 -3.88 0.23 2.94
C ALA A 74 -3.32 -0.72 4.02
N THR A 75 -3.66 -0.48 5.28
CA THR A 75 -3.22 -1.29 6.42
C THR A 75 -4.42 -1.68 7.28
N ARG A 76 -4.34 -2.81 7.97
CA ARG A 76 -5.34 -3.16 8.99
C ARG A 76 -5.16 -2.31 10.26
N PRO A 77 -6.25 -2.05 11.01
CA PRO A 77 -6.19 -1.23 12.22
C PRO A 77 -5.43 -1.88 13.40
N ASP A 78 -5.22 -3.21 13.36
CA ASP A 78 -4.77 -3.99 14.51
C ASP A 78 -3.24 -3.93 14.77
N GLU A 79 -2.49 -3.16 13.97
CA GLU A 79 -1.02 -3.11 14.04
C GLU A 79 -0.49 -1.81 14.65
N GLY A 80 -0.70 -1.65 15.96
CA GLY A 80 0.03 -0.69 16.81
C GLY A 80 -0.01 0.78 16.37
N HIS A 81 0.75 1.63 17.08
CA HIS A 81 0.92 3.02 16.70
C HIS A 81 1.87 3.09 15.49
N ASP A 82 1.28 3.42 14.34
CA ASP A 82 1.91 3.73 13.04
C ASP A 82 2.13 2.62 12.01
N ALA A 83 1.81 1.35 12.27
CA ALA A 83 1.93 0.26 11.27
C ALA A 83 3.29 0.26 10.51
N GLY A 84 4.37 0.71 11.16
CA GLY A 84 5.69 0.88 10.54
C GLY A 84 5.83 2.03 9.53
N LEU A 85 4.84 2.94 9.45
CA LEU A 85 4.73 4.03 8.48
C LEU A 85 4.71 5.42 9.14
N PRO A 86 5.79 5.82 9.84
CA PRO A 86 5.82 7.08 10.59
C PRO A 86 5.78 8.31 9.67
N GLY A 87 5.05 9.34 10.10
CA GLY A 87 4.99 10.64 9.44
C GLY A 87 4.16 10.66 8.15
N LEU A 88 3.34 9.63 7.89
CA LEU A 88 2.38 9.64 6.79
C LEU A 88 1.01 10.11 7.24
N ARG A 89 0.28 10.80 6.36
CA ARG A 89 -1.12 11.15 6.61
C ARG A 89 -1.96 9.88 6.65
N ARG A 90 -2.72 9.70 7.73
CA ARG A 90 -3.62 8.55 7.91
C ARG A 90 -5.06 8.97 7.67
N VAL A 91 -5.80 8.14 6.97
CA VAL A 91 -7.24 8.30 6.76
C VAL A 91 -7.92 7.08 7.38
N PRO A 92 -8.46 7.20 8.61
CA PRO A 92 -9.12 6.06 9.26
C PRO A 92 -10.38 5.70 8.46
N LEU A 93 -10.48 4.42 8.08
CA LEU A 93 -11.65 3.87 7.43
C LEU A 93 -12.48 3.12 8.48
N MET A 94 -13.70 3.58 8.68
CA MET A 94 -14.66 2.94 9.57
C MET A 94 -15.52 1.94 8.81
N GLY A 95 -16.09 0.98 9.54
CA GLY A 95 -17.12 0.11 8.99
C GLY A 95 -18.29 0.92 8.44
N LEU A 96 -18.87 0.46 7.33
CA LEU A 96 -20.07 1.07 6.77
C LEU A 96 -21.22 0.96 7.78
N ASP A 97 -22.01 2.03 7.90
CA ASP A 97 -23.28 1.94 8.59
C ASP A 97 -24.22 0.96 7.86
N ARG A 98 -25.29 0.55 8.54
CA ARG A 98 -26.21 -0.48 8.03
C ARG A 98 -26.88 -0.09 6.70
N GLU A 99 -27.19 1.19 6.52
CA GLU A 99 -27.87 1.69 5.32
C GLU A 99 -26.90 1.74 4.12
N SER A 100 -25.70 2.27 4.34
CA SER A 100 -24.60 2.29 3.39
C SER A 100 -24.19 0.88 2.97
N ALA A 101 -24.09 -0.05 3.93
CA ALA A 101 -23.80 -1.46 3.66
C ALA A 101 -24.91 -2.12 2.83
N ARG A 102 -26.19 -1.88 3.16
CA ARG A 102 -27.32 -2.40 2.38
C ARG A 102 -27.29 -1.88 0.95
N THR A 103 -27.02 -0.58 0.77
CA THR A 103 -26.92 0.06 -0.55
C THR A 103 -25.78 -0.56 -1.37
N LEU A 104 -24.61 -0.78 -0.76
CA LEU A 104 -23.48 -1.41 -1.42
C LEU A 104 -23.80 -2.84 -1.89
N LEU A 105 -24.43 -3.63 -1.02
CA LEU A 105 -24.84 -5.00 -1.31
C LEU A 105 -25.87 -5.05 -2.44
N THR A 106 -26.93 -4.22 -2.37
CA THR A 106 -27.95 -4.15 -3.43
C THR A 106 -27.33 -3.77 -4.77
N ARG A 107 -26.37 -2.83 -4.78
CA ARG A 107 -25.69 -2.39 -6.01
C ARG A 107 -24.84 -3.49 -6.66
N HIS A 108 -24.16 -4.32 -5.88
CA HIS A 108 -23.18 -5.28 -6.40
C HIS A 108 -23.69 -6.73 -6.53
N LEU A 109 -24.69 -7.12 -5.73
CA LEU A 109 -25.21 -8.50 -5.70
C LEU A 109 -26.61 -8.63 -6.32
N GLY A 110 -27.27 -7.52 -6.66
CA GLY A 110 -28.71 -7.51 -6.91
C GLY A 110 -29.51 -7.96 -5.68
N GLU A 111 -30.82 -8.10 -5.77
CA GLU A 111 -31.66 -8.61 -4.66
C GLU A 111 -31.43 -10.10 -4.33
N ARG A 112 -30.23 -10.64 -4.56
CA ARG A 112 -29.87 -11.95 -4.01
C ARG A 112 -29.67 -11.80 -2.52
N ARG A 113 -30.78 -12.01 -1.81
CA ARG A 113 -30.85 -12.15 -0.36
C ARG A 113 -29.73 -13.10 0.08
N PRO A 114 -28.80 -12.70 0.98
CA PRO A 114 -27.80 -13.63 1.49
C PRO A 114 -28.54 -14.84 2.06
N ALA A 115 -28.14 -16.04 1.64
CA ALA A 115 -28.71 -17.28 2.16
C ALA A 115 -28.64 -17.23 3.69
N ALA A 116 -29.77 -17.51 4.35
CA ALA A 116 -29.86 -17.49 5.81
C ALA A 116 -28.70 -18.30 6.42
N PRO A 117 -28.12 -17.85 7.55
CA PRO A 117 -27.05 -18.58 8.20
C PRO A 117 -27.50 -20.02 8.44
N THR A 118 -26.87 -20.98 7.75
CA THR A 118 -27.07 -22.40 8.03
C THR A 118 -26.62 -22.64 9.46
N SER A 119 -27.59 -22.76 10.36
CA SER A 119 -27.38 -23.24 11.72
C SER A 119 -26.71 -24.62 11.62
N ARG A 120 -25.40 -24.67 11.81
CA ARG A 120 -24.68 -25.92 12.04
C ARG A 120 -25.16 -26.44 13.40
N ARG A 121 -26.08 -27.40 13.37
CA ARG A 121 -26.43 -28.22 14.53
C ARG A 121 -25.18 -28.98 14.97
N SER A 122 -24.83 -28.76 16.24
CA SER A 122 -24.31 -29.71 17.24
C SER A 122 -23.56 -30.93 16.74
#